data_AF-A0A7W0PQL9-F1
#
_entry.id   AF-A0A7W0PQL9-F1
#
_cell.length_a   1.000
_cell.length_b   1.000
_cell.length_c   1.000
_cell.angle_alpha   90.00
_cell.angle_beta   90.00
_cell.angle_gamma   90.00
#
_symmetry.space_group_name_H-M   'P 1'
#
loop_
_entity.id
_entity.type
_entity.pdbx_description
1 polymer ?
#
loop_
_entity_poly.entity_id
_entity_poly.type
_entity_poly.pdbx_seq_one_letter_code
_entity_poly.pdbx_strand_id
1 'polypeptide(L)' 'MERWEYHRVPSTPGPSTAELNALGEQGWELVLQTGPMGYYVFKRRAAGFRERITLDQRARVQNARAQPE' A
#
# COMPACT_ATOMS: atom_id res chain seq x y z
N MET A 1 15.83 3.74 12.51
CA MET A 1 15.74 2.43 11.83
C MET A 1 14.66 2.51 10.77
N GLU A 2 15.00 2.16 9.54
CA GLU A 2 14.03 2.10 8.44
C GLU A 2 13.13 0.88 8.63
N ARG A 3 11.81 1.10 8.53
CA ARG A 3 10.82 0.04 8.66
C ARG A 3 10.20 -0.21 7.28
N TRP A 4 10.04 -1.48 6.94
CA TRP A 4 9.47 -1.91 5.67
C TRP A 4 8.12 -2.57 5.91
N GLU A 5 7.18 -2.32 5.01
CA GLU A 5 5.89 -3.01 4.94
C GLU A 5 5.92 -3.98 3.76
N TYR A 6 5.22 -5.11 3.89
CA TYR A 6 5.12 -6.13 2.85
C TYR A 6 3.67 -6.46 2.56
N HIS A 7 3.33 -6.60 1.29
CA HIS A 7 2.00 -6.98 0.82
C HIS A 7 2.11 -8.19 -0.11
N ARG A 8 1.19 -9.15 0.02
CA ARG A 8 1.21 -10.39 -0.77
C ARG A 8 -0.08 -10.51 -1.56
N VAL A 9 0.04 -10.79 -2.85
CA VAL A 9 -1.11 -11.03 -3.74
C VAL A 9 -0.98 -12.42 -4.38
N PRO A 10 -2.03 -13.26 -4.38
CA PRO A 10 -1.98 -14.56 -5.05
C PRO A 10 -1.62 -14.48 -6.53
N SER A 11 -0.82 -15.42 -7.02
CA SER A 11 -0.42 -15.49 -8.44
C SER A 11 -1.51 -16.03 -9.36
N THR A 12 -2.54 -16.69 -8.82
CA THR A 12 -3.71 -17.17 -9.57
C THR A 12 -4.97 -16.67 -8.85
N PRO A 13 -5.81 -15.84 -9.49
CA PRO A 13 -5.75 -15.40 -10.89
C PRO A 13 -4.62 -14.38 -11.20
N GLY A 14 -3.90 -13.90 -10.20
CA GLY A 14 -2.91 -12.82 -10.33
C GLY A 14 -3.55 -11.44 -10.12
N PRO A 15 -2.75 -10.41 -9.80
CA PRO A 15 -3.26 -9.04 -9.69
C PRO A 15 -3.69 -8.53 -11.06
N SER A 16 -4.85 -7.89 -11.12
CA SER A 16 -5.30 -7.13 -12.28
C SER A 16 -4.42 -5.89 -12.52
N THR A 17 -4.45 -5.33 -13.74
CA THR A 17 -3.76 -4.08 -14.06
C THR A 17 -4.22 -2.93 -13.15
N ALA A 18 -5.49 -2.88 -12.79
CA ALA A 18 -6.04 -1.86 -11.89
C ALA A 18 -5.43 -1.96 -10.48
N GLU A 19 -5.29 -3.18 -9.95
CA GLU A 19 -4.63 -3.40 -8.66
C GLU A 19 -3.14 -3.07 -8.71
N LEU A 20 -2.44 -3.42 -9.79
CA LEU A 20 -1.03 -3.06 -9.96
C LEU A 20 -0.83 -1.55 -10.02
N ASN A 21 -1.70 -0.83 -10.74
CA ASN A 21 -1.66 0.63 -10.79
C ASN A 21 -1.89 1.24 -9.40
N ALA A 22 -2.92 0.77 -8.69
CA ALA A 22 -3.23 1.26 -7.34
C ALA A 22 -2.08 0.98 -6.35
N LEU A 23 -1.41 -0.18 -6.46
CA LEU A 23 -0.23 -0.50 -5.67
C LEU A 23 0.94 0.45 -5.97
N GLY A 24 1.19 0.71 -7.26
CA GLY A 24 2.22 1.65 -7.70
C GLY A 24 1.98 3.08 -7.20
N GLU A 25 0.74 3.58 -7.29
CA GLU A 25 0.34 4.90 -6.75
C GLU A 25 0.52 5.00 -5.22
N GLN A 26 0.38 3.88 -4.52
CA GLN A 26 0.61 3.77 -3.07
C GLN A 26 2.09 3.55 -2.69
N GLY A 27 2.99 3.56 -3.68
CA GLY A 27 4.43 3.40 -3.49
C GLY A 27 4.89 1.96 -3.20
N TRP A 28 4.08 0.96 -3.56
CA TRP A 28 4.47 -0.45 -3.47
C TRP A 28 5.35 -0.86 -4.65
N GLU A 29 6.44 -1.55 -4.36
CA GLU A 29 7.40 -2.09 -5.32
C GLU A 29 7.36 -3.61 -5.33
N LEU A 30 7.24 -4.24 -6.51
CA LEU A 30 7.32 -5.69 -6.64
C LEU A 30 8.75 -6.17 -6.36
N VAL A 31 8.91 -7.19 -5.52
CA VAL A 31 10.23 -7.75 -5.17
C VAL A 31 10.36 -9.25 -5.40
N LEU A 32 9.25 -9.97 -5.49
CA LEU A 32 9.26 -11.42 -5.69
C LEU A 32 7.96 -11.87 -6.37
N GLN A 33 8.08 -12.82 -7.29
CA GLN A 33 6.95 -13.61 -7.78
C GLN A 33 7.28 -15.09 -7.58
N THR A 34 6.48 -15.81 -6.80
CA THR A 34 6.70 -17.23 -6.53
C THR A 34 5.88 -18.10 -7.47
N GLY A 35 6.36 -18.29 -8.70
CA GLY A 35 5.77 -19.24 -9.66
C GLY A 35 4.26 -19.09 -9.95
N PRO A 36 3.66 -20.04 -10.69
CA PRO A 36 2.27 -19.94 -11.13
C PRO A 36 1.24 -20.04 -10.00
N MET A 37 1.47 -20.90 -9.00
CA MET A 37 0.54 -21.14 -7.88
C MET A 37 0.93 -20.45 -6.56
N GLY A 38 1.88 -19.51 -6.58
CA GLY A 38 2.32 -18.81 -5.37
C GLY A 38 1.77 -17.39 -5.26
N TYR A 39 2.67 -16.42 -5.04
CA TYR A 39 2.34 -15.05 -4.69
C TYR A 39 3.30 -14.04 -5.32
N TYR A 40 2.78 -12.86 -5.61
CA TYR A 40 3.55 -11.63 -5.74
C TYR A 40 3.78 -11.03 -4.36
N VAL A 41 5.01 -10.63 -4.07
CA VAL A 41 5.36 -9.90 -2.84
C VAL A 41 5.79 -8.49 -3.23
N PHE A 42 5.12 -7.52 -2.64
CA PHE A 42 5.43 -6.11 -2.75
C PHE A 42 6.01 -5.60 -1.44
N LYS A 43 6.89 -4.60 -1.52
CA LYS A 43 7.37 -3.86 -0.35
C LYS A 43 7.14 -2.36 -0.52
N ARG A 44 7.07 -1.64 0.58
CA ARG A 44 7.24 -0.19 0.60
C ARG A 44 7.88 0.25 1.90
N ARG A 45 8.45 1.45 1.91
CA ARG A 45 8.91 2.07 3.16
C ARG A 45 7.69 2.39 4.01
N ALA A 46 7.71 1.98 5.27
CA ALA A 46 6.72 2.44 6.23
C ALA A 46 6.93 3.94 6.43
N ALA A 47 5.84 4.69 6.47
CA ALA A 47 5.88 6.11 6.79
C ALA A 47 6.63 6.32 8.12
N GLY A 48 7.59 7.25 8.11
CA GLY A 48 8.32 7.63 9.31
C GLY A 48 7.40 8.22 10.38
N PHE A 49 7.85 8.34 11.63
CA PHE A 49 7.01 8.86 12.72
C PHE A 49 6.37 10.22 12.40
N ARG A 50 7.16 11.16 11.84
CA ARG A 50 6.66 12.49 11.44
C ARG A 50 5.66 12.42 10.29
N GLU A 51 5.91 11.55 9.32
CA GLU A 51 5.05 11.37 8.16
C GLU A 51 3.71 10.73 8.56
N ARG A 52 3.73 9.76 9.49
CA ARG A 52 2.52 9.19 10.11
C ARG A 52 1.66 10.26 10.79
N ILE A 53 2.27 11.14 11.58
CA ILE A 53 1.52 12.24 12.22
C ILE A 53 0.83 13.11 11.16
N THR A 54 1.54 13.49 10.10
CA THR A 54 0.96 14.29 9.02
C THR A 54 -0.18 13.57 8.30
N LEU A 55 -0.02 12.27 8.02
CA LEU A 55 -1.06 11.44 7.40
C LEU A 55 -2.30 11.32 8.30
N ASP A 56 -2.11 11.07 9.60
CA ASP A 56 -3.19 10.96 10.58
C ASP A 56 -3.95 12.29 10.73
N GLN A 57 -3.22 13.41 10.78
CA GLN A 57 -3.82 14.75 10.82
C GLN A 57 -4.64 15.04 9.56
N ARG A 58 -4.11 14.71 8.38
CA ARG A 58 -4.81 14.90 7.12
C ARG A 58 -6.09 14.06 7.04
N ALA A 59 -6.02 12.80 7.45
CA ALA A 59 -7.17 11.89 7.48
C ALA A 59 -8.28 12.43 8.41
N ARG A 60 -7.91 12.95 9.60
CA ARG A 60 -8.86 13.59 10.52
C ARG A 60 -9.57 14.78 9.89
N VAL A 61 -8.83 15.67 9.21
CA VAL A 61 -9.41 16.84 8.54
C VAL A 61 -10.33 16.44 7.38
N GLN A 62 -9.93 15.45 6.59
CA GLN A 62 -10.74 14.96 5.46
C GLN A 62 -12.05 14.33 5.95
N ASN A 63 -12.00 13.51 7.00
CA ASN A 63 -13.19 12.89 7.60
C ASN A 63 -14.14 13.94 8.19
N ALA A 64 -13.61 14.96 8.88
CA ALA A 64 -14.41 16.05 9.42
C ALA A 64 -15.11 16.88 8.32
N ARG A 65 -14.52 16.97 7.13
CA ARG A 65 -15.11 17.67 5.98
C ARG A 65 -16.12 16.81 5.19
N ALA A 66 -16.04 15.49 5.31
CA ALA A 66 -16.90 14.55 4.59
C ALA A 66 -18.22 14.27 5.31
N GLN A 67 -18.40 14.74 6.55
CA GLN A 67 -19.66 14.72 7.28
C GLN A 67 -20.30 16.12 7.19
N PRO A 68 -21.20 16.38 6.22
CA PRO A 68 -22.07 17.55 6.30
C PRO A 68 -23.12 17.32 7.40
N GLU A 69 -23.41 18.38 8.17
CA GLU A 69 -24.53 18.42 9.12
C GLU A 69 -25.88 18.21 8.43
#